data_AF-A0A8S9THS3-F1
#
_entry.id   AF-A0A8S9THS3-F1
#
_cell.length_a   1.000
_cell.length_b   1.000
_cell.length_c   1.000
_cell.angle_alpha   90.00
_cell.angle_beta   90.00
_cell.angle_gamma   90.00
#
_symmetry.space_group_name_H-M   'P 1'
#
loop_
_entity.id
_entity.type
_entity.pdbx_description
1 polymer ?
#
loop_
_entity_poly.entity_id
_entity_poly.type
_entity_poly.pdbx_seq_one_letter_code
_entity_poly.pdbx_strand_id
1 'polypeptide(L)' 'MGDRSPRIAASKISRVWAIAFSPDGQMLASGSDDQTIRLWNARDGTCLVVLQV' A
#
# COMPACT_ATOMS: atom_id res chain seq x y z
N MET A 1 35.38 -15.43 12.06
CA MET A 1 34.27 -14.81 12.79
C MET A 1 33.56 -13.85 11.83
N GLY A 2 32.67 -14.35 10.98
CA GLY A 2 32.00 -13.57 9.94
C GLY A 2 30.58 -13.25 10.38
N ASP A 3 30.32 -11.98 10.64
CA ASP A 3 29.04 -11.43 11.06
C ASP A 3 27.89 -11.87 10.12
N ARG A 4 26.94 -12.65 10.65
CA ARG A 4 25.67 -13.01 9.99
C ARG A 4 24.53 -12.20 10.59
N SER A 5 24.69 -10.88 10.65
CA SER A 5 23.61 -9.97 11.04
C SER A 5 22.38 -10.22 10.15
N PRO A 6 21.21 -10.58 10.72
CA PRO A 6 20.00 -10.73 9.95
C PRO A 6 19.62 -9.35 9.40
N ARG A 7 19.54 -9.23 8.08
CA ARG A 7 18.97 -8.05 7.42
C ARG A 7 17.48 -8.04 7.72
N ILE A 8 17.08 -7.50 8.86
CA ILE A 8 15.70 -7.11 9.08
C ILE A 8 15.46 -5.99 8.06
N ALA A 9 14.90 -6.34 6.90
CA ALA A 9 14.39 -5.35 5.98
C ALA A 9 13.36 -4.54 6.77
N ALA A 10 13.69 -3.28 7.07
CA ALA A 10 12.77 -2.40 7.76
C ALA A 10 11.45 -2.40 6.98
N SER A 11 10.36 -2.78 7.65
CA SER A 11 9.01 -2.62 7.11
C SER A 11 8.84 -1.15 6.75
N LYS A 12 8.78 -0.84 5.46
CA LYS A 12 8.58 0.53 4.99
C LYS A 12 7.12 0.87 5.21
N ILE A 13 6.86 1.79 6.15
CA ILE A 13 5.52 2.32 6.42
C ILE A 13 5.44 3.68 5.73
N SER A 14 4.70 3.74 4.64
CA SER A 14 4.42 4.96 3.87
C SER A 14 3.17 5.66 4.42
N ARG A 15 3.13 6.99 4.44
CA ARG A 15 1.93 7.73 4.88
C ARG A 15 0.89 7.78 3.78
N VAL A 16 -0.36 7.45 4.11
CA VAL A 16 -1.51 7.63 3.21
C VAL A 16 -2.06 9.04 3.41
N TRP A 17 -2.14 9.81 2.33
CA TRP A 17 -2.64 11.19 2.37
C TRP A 17 -4.12 11.30 2.01
N ALA A 18 -4.62 10.38 1.18
CA ALA A 18 -5.98 10.42 0.68
C ALA A 18 -6.53 9.00 0.52
N ILE A 19 -7.83 8.86 0.81
CA ILE A 19 -8.62 7.66 0.57
C ILE A 19 -9.92 8.04 -0.13
N ALA A 20 -10.36 7.22 -1.09
CA ALA A 20 -11.62 7.41 -1.79
C ALA A 20 -12.29 6.06 -2.04
N PHE A 21 -13.56 5.92 -1.65
CA PHE A 21 -14.37 4.76 -1.98
C PHE A 21 -15.06 4.94 -3.33
N SER A 22 -15.23 3.85 -4.06
CA SER A 22 -16.15 3.86 -5.21
C SER A 22 -17.59 4.07 -4.74
N PRO A 23 -18.47 4.67 -5.56
CA PRO A 23 -19.87 4.89 -5.18
C PRO A 23 -20.64 3.60 -4.87
N ASP A 24 -20.25 2.48 -5.47
CA ASP A 24 -20.82 1.15 -5.23
C ASP A 24 -20.20 0.41 -4.02
N GLY A 25 -19.20 1.02 -3.36
CA GLY A 25 -18.50 0.48 -2.19
C GLY A 25 -17.68 -0.78 -2.46
N GLN A 26 -17.43 -1.16 -3.71
CA GLN A 26 -16.65 -2.36 -4.04
C GLN A 26 -15.14 -2.10 -4.07
N MET A 27 -14.75 -0.85 -4.31
CA MET A 27 -13.34 -0.47 -4.47
C MET A 27 -12.97 0.66 -3.53
N LEU A 28 -11.70 0.66 -3.14
CA LEU A 28 -11.04 1.73 -2.39
C LEU A 28 -9.78 2.13 -3.14
N ALA A 29 -9.57 3.42 -3.32
CA ALA A 29 -8.32 4.00 -3.79
C ALA A 29 -7.61 4.66 -2.60
N SER A 30 -6.30 4.49 -2.50
CA SER A 30 -5.45 5.16 -1.51
C SER A 30 -4.23 5.78 -2.18
N GLY A 31 -3.98 7.06 -1.90
CA GLY A 31 -2.76 7.76 -2.33
C GLY A 31 -1.74 7.85 -1.20
N SER A 32 -0.49 7.48 -1.50
CA SER A 32 0.58 7.33 -0.51
C SER A 32 1.78 8.22 -0.81
N ASP A 33 2.55 8.59 0.22
CA ASP A 33 3.77 9.40 0.10
C ASP A 33 4.91 8.70 -0.65
N ASP A 34 4.78 7.39 -0.86
CA ASP A 34 5.68 6.58 -1.68
C ASP A 34 5.45 6.73 -3.19
N GLN A 35 4.71 7.77 -3.60
CA GLN A 35 4.38 8.08 -4.99
C GLN A 35 3.59 6.96 -5.66
N THR A 36 2.83 6.20 -4.88
CA THR A 36 1.93 5.18 -5.40
C THR A 36 0.47 5.49 -5.08
N ILE A 37 -0.39 5.15 -6.03
CA ILE A 37 -1.82 5.00 -5.82
C ILE A 37 -2.12 3.51 -5.81
N ARG A 38 -2.79 3.04 -4.76
CA ARG A 38 -3.19 1.64 -4.64
C ARG A 38 -4.69 1.53 -4.76
N LEU A 39 -5.14 0.55 -5.55
CA LEU A 39 -6.53 0.18 -5.66
C LEU A 39 -6.75 -1.12 -4.90
N TRP A 40 -7.82 -1.17 -4.12
CA TRP A 40 -8.15 -2.26 -3.23
C TRP A 40 -9.57 -2.72 -3.50
N ASN A 41 -9.81 -4.02 -3.34
CA ASN A 41 -11.16 -4.53 -3.14
C ASN A 41 -11.57 -4.22 -1.71
N ALA A 42 -12.66 -3.47 -1.55
CA ALA A 42 -13.11 -2.99 -0.25
C ALA A 42 -13.73 -4.10 0.63
N ARG A 43 -14.12 -5.24 0.04
CA ARG A 43 -14.77 -6.34 0.77
C ARG A 43 -13.78 -7.23 1.50
N ASP A 44 -12.68 -7.57 0.86
CA ASP A 44 -11.68 -8.51 1.38
C ASP A 44 -10.33 -7.85 1.69
N GLY A 45 -10.17 -6.56 1.35
CA GLY A 45 -8.95 -5.80 1.59
C GLY A 45 -7.79 -6.18 0.66
N THR A 46 -8.03 -6.95 -0.41
CA THR A 46 -6.97 -7.32 -1.34
C THR A 46 -6.53 -6.13 -2.18
N CYS A 47 -5.20 -5.96 -2.32
CA CYS A 47 -4.63 -4.97 -3.24
C CYS A 47 -4.73 -5.51 -4.67
N LEU A 48 -5.49 -4.82 -5.50
CA LEU A 48 -5.73 -5.19 -6.89
C LEU A 48 -4.64 -4.64 -7.80
N VAL A 49 -4.28 -3.38 -7.59
CA VAL A 49 -3.38 -2.63 -8.46
C VAL A 49 -2.55 -1.64 -7.66
N VAL A 50 -1.30 -1.46 -8.08
CA VAL A 50 -0.43 -0.39 -7.62
C VAL A 50 0.01 0.41 -8.86
N LEU A 51 -0.34 1.68 -8.88
CA LEU A 51 0.01 2.64 -9.91
C LEU A 51 1.12 3.53 -9.36
N GLN A 52 2.19 3.70 -10.13
CA GLN A 52 3.22 4.69 -9.84
C GLN A 52 2.83 6.01 -10.50
N VAL A 53 2.97 7.10 -9.76
CA VAL A 53 2.70 8.47 -10.22
C VAL A 53 4.01 9.17 -10.54
#